data_AF-A0A3N4SSX4-F1
#
_entry.id   AF-A0A3N4SSX4-F1
#
_cell.length_a   1.000
_cell.length_b   1.000
_cell.length_c   1.000
_cell.angle_alpha   90.00
_cell.angle_beta   90.00
_cell.angle_gamma   90.00
#
_symmetry.space_group_name_H-M   'P 1'
#
loop_
_entity.id
_entity.type
_entity.pdbx_description
1 polymer ?
#
loop_
_entity_poly.entity_id
_entity_poly.type
_entity_poly.pdbx_seq_one_letter_code
_entity_poly.pdbx_strand_id
1 'polypeptide(L)'
;MQLEAELALDDWERAFKAQQEAAVTAAIAAFPFLGQMGYPTGCCDLRMEWEKEGLGEGTVCVDDQARGTIEFKGMPHKPVGEAIDQLMGKGWFENAPDGIAAAGPGTYWWNDEDFGGEWEIKVTDEGRLEVHMDFMRIPDVLGVLDTLHTALTAQ
;
A
#
# COMPACT_ATOMS: atom_id res chain seq x y z
N MET A 1 -4.43 -15.92 34.29
CA MET A 1 -3.79 -16.86 33.36
C MET A 1 -2.67 -17.55 34.14
N GLN A 2 -1.93 -18.53 33.61
CA GLN A 2 -0.74 -19.01 34.33
C GLN A 2 0.36 -17.94 34.24
N LEU A 3 1.17 -17.72 35.28
CA LEU A 3 2.19 -16.66 35.30
C LEU A 3 3.13 -16.72 34.09
N GLU A 4 3.53 -17.92 33.68
CA GLU A 4 4.39 -18.12 32.50
C GLU A 4 3.69 -17.71 31.20
N ALA A 5 2.38 -17.94 31.10
CA ALA A 5 1.59 -17.52 29.96
C ALA A 5 1.34 -16.00 29.95
N GLU A 6 1.24 -15.36 31.12
CA GLU A 6 1.20 -13.89 31.25
C GLU A 6 2.50 -13.26 30.75
N LEU A 7 3.65 -13.77 31.19
CA LEU A 7 4.95 -13.27 30.73
C LEU A 7 5.16 -13.51 29.23
N ALA A 8 4.78 -14.68 28.73
CA ALA A 8 4.89 -15.00 27.30
C ALA A 8 3.99 -14.10 26.45
N LEU A 9 2.78 -13.77 26.93
CA LEU A 9 1.90 -12.82 26.26
C LEU A 9 2.50 -11.40 26.24
N ASP A 10 3.00 -10.92 27.38
CA ASP A 10 3.66 -9.62 27.47
C ASP A 10 4.88 -9.51 26.52
N ASP A 11 5.68 -10.58 26.40
CA ASP A 11 6.80 -10.66 25.46
C ASP A 11 6.31 -10.60 24.01
N TRP A 12 5.27 -11.36 23.68
CA TRP A 12 4.68 -11.39 22.35
C TRP A 12 4.10 -10.02 21.96
N GLU A 13 3.35 -9.36 22.84
CA GLU A 13 2.77 -8.03 22.59
C GLU A 13 3.86 -6.98 22.34
N ARG A 14 4.95 -7.01 23.13
CA ARG A 14 6.10 -6.11 22.90
C ARG A 14 6.76 -6.34 21.55
N ALA A 15 6.98 -7.60 21.18
CA ALA A 15 7.57 -7.95 19.89
C ALA A 15 6.67 -7.54 18.72
N PHE A 16 5.36 -7.77 18.85
CA PHE A 16 4.37 -7.38 17.85
C PHE A 16 4.33 -5.87 17.64
N LYS A 17 4.29 -5.08 18.73
CA LYS A 17 4.35 -3.62 18.65
C LYS A 17 5.64 -3.13 17.97
N ALA A 18 6.79 -3.70 18.34
CA ALA A 18 8.07 -3.34 17.73
C ALA A 18 8.09 -3.65 16.22
N GLN A 19 7.45 -4.74 15.80
CA GLN A 19 7.29 -5.07 14.38
C GLN A 19 6.43 -4.03 13.64
N GLN A 20 5.31 -3.60 14.22
CA GLN A 20 4.44 -2.57 13.63
C GLN A 20 5.17 -1.21 13.51
N GLU A 21 5.92 -0.80 14.54
CA GLU A 21 6.74 0.43 14.51
C GLU A 21 7.84 0.37 13.43
N ALA A 22 8.48 -0.79 13.26
CA ALA A 22 9.46 -1.02 12.21
C ALA A 22 8.81 -0.96 10.81
N ALA A 23 7.59 -1.49 10.66
CA ALA A 23 6.85 -1.42 9.39
C ALA A 23 6.54 0.03 8.99
N VAL A 24 6.09 0.88 9.93
CA VAL A 24 5.88 2.32 9.70
C VAL A 24 7.17 3.01 9.28
N THR A 25 8.27 2.75 9.99
CA THR A 25 9.58 3.33 9.67
C THR A 25 10.01 2.96 8.25
N ALA A 26 9.84 1.69 7.87
CA ALA A 26 10.18 1.22 6.54
C ALA A 26 9.28 1.80 5.45
N ALA A 27 7.97 1.93 5.71
CA ALA A 27 7.02 2.52 4.77
C ALA A 27 7.34 4.00 4.48
N ILE A 28 7.65 4.78 5.51
CA ILE A 28 8.09 6.18 5.35
C ILE A 28 9.42 6.26 4.60
N ALA A 29 10.34 5.32 4.81
CA ALA A 29 11.59 5.27 4.06
C ALA A 29 11.37 4.96 2.57
N ALA A 30 10.43 4.07 2.24
CA ALA A 30 10.08 3.71 0.86
C ALA A 30 9.26 4.80 0.14
N PHE A 31 8.40 5.52 0.85
CA PHE A 31 7.61 6.63 0.30
C PHE A 31 7.72 7.88 1.20
N PRO A 32 8.77 8.70 1.02
CA PRO A 32 9.05 9.85 1.90
C PRO A 32 8.00 10.96 1.97
N PHE A 33 6.93 10.90 1.16
CA PHE A 33 5.78 11.81 1.33
C PHE A 33 4.85 11.38 2.48
N LEU A 34 4.96 10.15 2.99
CA LEU A 34 4.17 9.67 4.11
C LEU A 34 4.58 10.38 5.41
N GLY A 35 3.59 10.90 6.11
CA GLY A 35 3.67 11.30 7.51
C GLY A 35 2.89 10.32 8.38
N GLN A 36 3.37 10.06 9.60
CA GLN A 36 2.60 9.28 10.57
C GLN A 36 1.41 10.11 11.07
N MET A 37 0.22 9.50 11.05
CA MET A 37 -1.01 10.12 11.54
C MET A 37 -1.11 9.97 13.06
N GLY A 38 -1.66 10.99 13.73
CA GLY A 38 -2.02 10.89 15.16
C GLY A 38 -3.27 10.04 15.37
N TYR A 39 -3.51 9.62 16.62
CA TYR A 39 -4.77 8.98 16.99
C TYR A 39 -5.95 9.96 16.92
N PRO A 40 -7.17 9.48 16.56
CA PRO A 40 -7.52 8.09 16.26
C PRO A 40 -7.19 7.66 14.83
N THR A 41 -6.75 6.42 14.65
CA THR A 41 -6.33 5.82 13.37
C THR A 41 -7.40 4.99 12.66
N GLY A 42 -8.60 4.89 13.23
CA GLY A 42 -9.71 4.10 12.69
C GLY A 42 -9.58 2.61 13.01
N CYS A 43 -9.83 1.74 12.03
CA CYS A 43 -9.64 0.29 12.14
C CYS A 43 -8.16 -0.14 12.13
N CYS A 44 -7.25 0.78 11.79
CA CYS A 44 -5.81 0.54 11.73
C CYS A 44 -5.16 0.76 13.10
N ASP A 45 -4.24 -0.12 13.47
CA ASP A 45 -3.39 0.12 14.65
C ASP A 45 -2.45 1.30 14.42
N LEU A 46 -1.86 1.37 13.22
CA LEU A 46 -1.01 2.47 12.78
C LEU A 46 -1.45 2.93 11.39
N ARG A 47 -1.51 4.24 11.18
CA ARG A 47 -1.85 4.85 9.89
C ARG A 47 -0.88 5.98 9.54
N MET A 48 -0.56 6.06 8.27
CA MET A 48 0.24 7.11 7.66
C MET A 48 -0.59 7.76 6.55
N GLU A 49 -0.37 9.05 6.32
CA GLU A 49 -1.06 9.83 5.30
C GLU A 49 -0.06 10.65 4.49
N TRP A 50 -0.43 10.96 3.25
CA TRP A 50 0.32 11.88 2.42
C TRP A 50 -0.63 12.69 1.54
N GLU A 51 -0.20 13.89 1.20
CA GLU A 51 -0.84 14.73 0.20
C GLU A 51 0.25 15.54 -0.49
N LYS A 52 0.19 15.60 -1.82
CA LYS A 52 1.07 16.46 -2.61
C LYS A 52 0.34 16.96 -3.85
N GLU A 53 0.22 18.29 -3.92
CA GLU A 53 -0.49 18.96 -5.02
C GLU A 53 0.01 18.49 -6.39
N GLY A 54 -0.94 18.10 -7.25
CA GLY A 54 -0.67 17.61 -8.59
C GLY A 54 -0.21 16.15 -8.69
N LEU A 55 0.31 15.57 -7.61
CA LEU A 55 0.82 14.18 -7.57
C LEU A 55 -0.16 13.18 -6.98
N GLY A 56 -1.00 13.60 -6.04
CA GLY A 56 -2.01 12.75 -5.41
C GLY A 56 -2.01 12.86 -3.90
N GLU A 57 -2.74 11.95 -3.28
CA GLU A 57 -2.92 11.86 -1.84
C GLU A 57 -3.31 10.43 -1.46
N GLY A 58 -3.23 10.09 -0.18
CA GLY A 58 -3.72 8.81 0.29
C GLY A 58 -3.17 8.39 1.63
N THR A 59 -3.44 7.14 1.98
CA THR A 59 -3.01 6.58 3.26
C THR A 59 -2.40 5.20 3.12
N VAL A 60 -1.52 4.88 4.07
CA VAL A 60 -1.03 3.52 4.31
C VAL A 60 -1.39 3.12 5.73
N CYS A 61 -1.91 1.93 5.88
CA CYS A 61 -2.32 1.36 7.16
C CYS A 61 -1.44 0.15 7.47
N VAL A 62 -1.15 -0.08 8.75
CA VAL A 62 -0.68 -1.38 9.27
C VAL A 62 -1.73 -1.87 10.27
N ASP A 63 -2.31 -3.04 10.00
CA ASP A 63 -3.40 -3.62 10.78
C ASP A 63 -2.90 -4.40 12.02
N ASP A 64 -3.86 -4.94 12.77
CA ASP A 64 -3.66 -5.76 13.98
C ASP A 64 -3.13 -7.17 13.69
N GLN A 65 -2.82 -7.48 12.42
CA GLN A 65 -2.15 -8.68 11.96
C GLN A 65 -0.79 -8.37 11.30
N ALA A 66 -0.31 -7.12 11.43
CA ALA A 66 0.90 -6.63 10.78
C ALA A 66 0.90 -6.79 9.25
N ARG A 67 -0.27 -6.65 8.62
CA ARG A 67 -0.45 -6.51 7.18
C ARG A 67 -0.68 -5.05 6.83
N GLY A 68 -0.37 -4.67 5.60
CA GLY A 68 -0.56 -3.32 5.12
C GLY A 68 -1.70 -3.17 4.12
N THR A 69 -2.32 -2.00 4.17
CA THR A 69 -3.30 -1.53 3.18
C THR A 69 -2.80 -0.21 2.59
N ILE A 70 -2.91 -0.04 1.27
CA ILE A 70 -2.59 1.20 0.55
C ILE A 70 -3.88 1.72 -0.07
N GLU A 71 -4.22 2.99 0.19
CA GLU A 71 -5.36 3.69 -0.41
C GLU A 71 -4.91 5.03 -0.98
N PHE A 72 -4.47 5.05 -2.25
CA PHE A 72 -3.95 6.25 -2.92
C PHE A 72 -4.88 6.68 -4.06
N LYS A 73 -5.03 8.00 -4.25
CA LYS A 73 -5.90 8.60 -5.28
C LYS A 73 -5.25 9.79 -5.97
N GLY A 74 -5.76 10.11 -7.15
CA GLY A 74 -5.39 11.31 -7.91
C GLY A 74 -4.00 11.24 -8.56
N MET A 75 -3.39 10.06 -8.61
CA MET A 75 -2.05 9.88 -9.16
C MET A 75 -2.04 10.00 -10.70
N PRO A 76 -0.96 10.48 -11.32
CA PRO A 76 -0.85 10.55 -12.78
C PRO A 76 -0.85 9.15 -13.41
N HIS A 77 -1.81 8.86 -14.29
CA HIS A 77 -2.05 7.52 -14.83
C HIS A 77 -0.83 6.91 -15.53
N LYS A 78 -0.25 7.62 -16.50
CA LYS A 78 0.83 7.06 -17.33
C LYS A 78 2.06 6.59 -16.55
N PRO A 79 2.77 7.46 -15.80
CA PRO A 79 3.99 7.04 -15.10
C PRO A 79 3.71 6.00 -14.01
N VAL A 80 2.58 6.12 -13.29
CA VAL A 80 2.22 5.15 -12.24
C VAL A 80 1.81 3.80 -12.84
N GLY A 81 1.04 3.80 -13.93
CA GLY A 81 0.68 2.59 -14.64
C GLY A 81 1.89 1.84 -15.20
N GLU A 82 2.89 2.56 -15.73
CA GLU A 82 4.15 1.96 -16.20
C GLU A 82 4.94 1.33 -15.06
N ALA A 83 4.93 1.96 -13.89
CA ALA A 83 5.59 1.45 -12.71
C ALA A 83 4.90 0.18 -12.17
N ILE A 84 3.57 0.14 -12.14
CA ILE A 84 2.78 -1.05 -11.79
C ILE A 84 3.06 -2.19 -12.78
N ASP A 85 3.07 -1.89 -14.09
CA ASP A 85 3.36 -2.88 -15.13
C ASP A 85 4.77 -3.46 -15.04
N GLN A 86 5.74 -2.68 -14.52
CA GLN A 86 7.11 -3.16 -14.26
C GLN A 86 7.19 -4.02 -13.01
N LEU A 87 6.47 -3.64 -11.94
CA LEU A 87 6.47 -4.34 -10.67
C LEU A 87 5.79 -5.72 -10.78
N MET A 88 4.59 -5.74 -11.33
CA MET A 88 3.77 -6.94 -11.43
C MET A 88 4.04 -7.71 -12.72
N GLY A 89 4.30 -6.98 -13.81
CA GLY A 89 4.21 -7.50 -15.18
C GLY A 89 2.87 -7.14 -15.82
N LYS A 90 2.80 -7.27 -17.14
CA LYS A 90 1.58 -7.02 -17.91
C LYS A 90 0.62 -8.21 -17.87
N GLY A 91 -0.69 -7.91 -17.91
CA GLY A 91 -1.74 -8.92 -18.01
C GLY A 91 -2.13 -9.61 -16.70
N TRP A 92 -1.58 -9.17 -15.56
CA TRP A 92 -1.97 -9.66 -14.23
C TRP A 92 -3.34 -9.17 -13.81
N PHE A 93 -3.67 -7.92 -14.16
CA PHE A 93 -4.96 -7.33 -13.84
C PHE A 93 -6.04 -7.78 -14.83
N GLU A 94 -7.19 -8.19 -14.29
CA GLU A 94 -8.36 -8.57 -15.08
C GLU A 94 -8.76 -7.43 -16.04
N ASN A 95 -8.99 -7.76 -17.31
CA ASN A 95 -9.36 -6.80 -18.37
C ASN A 95 -8.29 -5.75 -18.74
N ALA A 96 -7.03 -5.91 -18.30
CA ALA A 96 -5.88 -5.09 -18.73
C ALA A 96 -4.73 -5.95 -19.32
N PRO A 97 -4.95 -6.66 -20.45
CA PRO A 97 -3.96 -7.58 -21.01
C PRO A 97 -2.65 -6.91 -21.43
N ASP A 98 -2.71 -5.64 -21.83
CA ASP A 98 -1.54 -4.85 -22.25
C ASP A 98 -0.89 -4.06 -21.08
N GLY A 99 -1.40 -4.23 -19.87
CA GLY A 99 -0.97 -3.52 -18.66
C GLY A 99 -1.82 -2.29 -18.32
N ILE A 100 -1.67 -1.81 -17.10
CA ILE A 100 -2.36 -0.63 -16.55
C ILE A 100 -1.94 0.65 -17.28
N ALA A 101 -0.70 0.76 -17.75
CA ALA A 101 -0.25 1.93 -18.50
C ALA A 101 -0.99 2.13 -19.83
N ALA A 102 -1.48 1.03 -20.42
CA ALA A 102 -2.22 1.01 -21.69
C ALA A 102 -3.74 0.95 -21.49
N ALA A 103 -4.19 0.67 -20.27
CA ALA A 103 -5.60 0.57 -19.93
C ALA A 103 -6.36 1.89 -20.15
N GLY A 104 -7.63 1.79 -20.53
CA GLY A 104 -8.55 2.93 -20.57
C GLY A 104 -9.17 3.20 -19.19
N PRO A 105 -10.12 4.14 -19.11
CA PRO A 105 -10.91 4.34 -17.89
C PRO A 105 -11.66 3.06 -17.49
N GLY A 106 -11.64 2.74 -16.20
CA GLY A 106 -12.21 1.51 -15.66
C GLY A 106 -11.59 1.10 -14.33
N THR A 107 -12.11 0.01 -13.76
CA THR A 107 -11.56 -0.62 -12.56
C THR A 107 -11.03 -2.00 -12.91
N TYR A 108 -9.83 -2.30 -12.42
CA TYR A 108 -9.03 -3.46 -12.74
C TYR A 108 -8.64 -4.16 -11.45
N TRP A 109 -8.77 -5.48 -11.43
CA TRP A 109 -8.61 -6.26 -10.21
C TRP A 109 -7.53 -7.32 -10.36
N TRP A 110 -6.86 -7.62 -9.27
CA TRP A 110 -6.02 -8.80 -9.15
C TRP A 110 -6.01 -9.27 -7.69
N ASN A 111 -6.09 -10.59 -7.49
CA ASN A 111 -6.02 -11.19 -6.16
C ASN A 111 -4.85 -12.17 -6.12
N ASP A 112 -4.04 -12.08 -5.07
CA ASP A 112 -3.00 -13.05 -4.75
C ASP A 112 -3.61 -14.20 -3.94
N GLU A 113 -3.75 -15.37 -4.55
CA GLU A 113 -4.32 -16.54 -3.89
C GLU A 113 -3.40 -17.14 -2.80
N ASP A 114 -2.09 -16.83 -2.80
CA ASP A 114 -1.14 -17.43 -1.85
C ASP A 114 -1.26 -16.85 -0.45
N PHE A 115 -1.55 -15.55 -0.33
CA PHE A 115 -1.69 -14.86 0.96
C PHE A 115 -2.93 -13.97 1.08
N GLY A 116 -3.82 -13.97 0.07
CA GLY A 116 -5.09 -13.26 0.10
C GLY A 116 -4.97 -11.76 -0.07
N GLY A 117 -3.89 -11.27 -0.70
CA GLY A 117 -3.73 -9.86 -1.01
C GLY A 117 -4.67 -9.47 -2.15
N GLU A 118 -5.36 -8.35 -2.01
CA GLU A 118 -6.33 -7.86 -3.01
C GLU A 118 -5.85 -6.55 -3.60
N TRP A 119 -6.00 -6.39 -4.91
CA TRP A 119 -5.64 -5.17 -5.63
C TRP A 119 -6.81 -4.67 -6.46
N GLU A 120 -7.06 -3.37 -6.34
CA GLU A 120 -7.98 -2.62 -7.15
C GLU A 120 -7.24 -1.40 -7.72
N ILE A 121 -7.19 -1.32 -9.05
CA ILE A 121 -6.66 -0.16 -9.77
C ILE A 121 -7.78 0.48 -10.54
N LYS A 122 -8.03 1.76 -10.30
CA LYS A 122 -9.02 2.53 -11.06
C LYS A 122 -8.34 3.59 -11.89
N VAL A 123 -8.57 3.55 -13.20
CA VAL A 123 -8.18 4.61 -14.13
C VAL A 123 -9.40 5.51 -14.34
N THR A 124 -9.26 6.79 -14.03
CA THR A 124 -10.34 7.77 -14.19
C THR A 124 -10.36 8.37 -15.59
N ASP A 125 -11.49 8.95 -15.99
CA ASP A 125 -11.65 9.62 -17.29
C ASP A 125 -10.71 10.83 -17.46
N GLU A 126 -10.23 11.40 -16.36
CA GLU A 126 -9.32 12.55 -16.31
C GLU A 126 -7.83 12.15 -16.44
N GLY A 127 -7.53 10.88 -16.72
CA GLY A 127 -6.16 10.38 -16.80
C GLY A 127 -5.46 10.33 -15.44
N ARG A 128 -6.25 10.06 -14.38
CA ARG A 128 -5.74 9.81 -13.03
C ARG A 128 -5.90 8.33 -12.66
N LEU A 129 -5.17 7.92 -11.63
CA LEU A 129 -5.17 6.57 -11.13
C LEU A 129 -5.43 6.57 -9.61
N GLU A 130 -6.26 5.64 -9.17
CA GLU A 130 -6.46 5.27 -7.78
C GLU A 130 -5.90 3.85 -7.58
N VAL A 131 -5.07 3.67 -6.56
CA VAL A 131 -4.50 2.37 -6.15
C VAL A 131 -5.11 2.03 -4.82
N HIS A 132 -5.78 0.89 -4.75
CA HIS A 132 -6.26 0.32 -3.51
C HIS A 132 -5.74 -1.11 -3.38
N MET A 133 -5.14 -1.42 -2.22
CA MET A 133 -4.54 -2.71 -1.94
C MET A 133 -4.81 -3.11 -0.51
N ASP A 134 -5.27 -4.33 -0.30
CA ASP A 134 -5.64 -4.87 1.01
C ASP A 134 -4.87 -6.13 1.37
N PHE A 135 -4.68 -6.33 2.68
CA PHE A 135 -4.11 -7.54 3.28
C PHE A 135 -2.70 -7.90 2.79
N MET A 136 -1.91 -6.90 2.42
CA MET A 136 -0.59 -7.11 1.83
C MET A 136 0.47 -7.38 2.89
N ARG A 137 1.46 -8.23 2.56
CA ARG A 137 2.62 -8.40 3.44
C ARG A 137 3.44 -7.11 3.42
N ILE A 138 4.00 -6.72 4.56
CA ILE A 138 4.81 -5.49 4.67
C ILE A 138 5.90 -5.39 3.59
N PRO A 139 6.70 -6.42 3.28
CA PRO A 139 7.71 -6.32 2.22
C PRO A 139 7.13 -5.95 0.84
N ASP A 140 5.94 -6.44 0.49
CA ASP A 140 5.29 -6.13 -0.79
C ASP A 140 4.76 -4.69 -0.78
N VAL A 141 4.19 -4.24 0.35
CA VAL A 141 3.80 -2.83 0.57
C VAL A 141 5.01 -1.92 0.33
N LEU A 142 6.18 -2.26 0.87
CA LEU A 142 7.40 -1.46 0.68
C LEU A 142 7.83 -1.43 -0.80
N GLY A 143 7.76 -2.57 -1.50
CA GLY A 143 8.08 -2.64 -2.93
C GLY A 143 7.16 -1.77 -3.78
N VAL A 144 5.86 -1.76 -3.47
CA VAL A 144 4.89 -0.87 -4.13
C VAL A 144 5.20 0.59 -3.83
N LEU A 145 5.39 0.93 -2.55
CA LEU A 145 5.67 2.29 -2.13
C LEU A 145 6.93 2.85 -2.81
N ASP A 146 8.03 2.11 -2.83
CA ASP A 146 9.27 2.52 -3.50
C ASP A 146 9.06 2.72 -5.01
N THR A 147 8.32 1.80 -5.64
CA THR A 147 7.97 1.86 -7.06
C THR A 147 7.15 3.11 -7.39
N LEU A 148 6.11 3.38 -6.59
CA LEU A 148 5.24 4.55 -6.76
C LEU A 148 6.01 5.85 -6.53
N HIS A 149 6.83 5.92 -5.48
CA HIS A 149 7.65 7.10 -5.21
C HIS A 149 8.62 7.41 -6.35
N THR A 150 9.29 6.38 -6.88
CA THR A 150 10.17 6.52 -8.05
C THR A 150 9.42 7.05 -9.26
N ALA A 151 8.24 6.51 -9.57
CA ALA A 151 7.41 6.96 -10.69
C ALA A 151 6.93 8.42 -10.55
N LEU A 152 6.60 8.84 -9.32
CA LEU A 152 6.12 10.20 -9.04
C LEU A 152 7.25 11.25 -9.06
N THR A 153 8.50 10.85 -8.84
CA THR A 153 9.65 11.76 -8.75
C THR A 153 10.54 11.78 -9.99
N ALA A 154 10.34 10.85 -10.94
CA ALA A 154 11.04 10.84 -12.22
C ALA A 154 10.52 11.88 -13.24
N GLN A 155 9.54 12.71 -12.87
CA GLN A 155 8.90 13.73 -13.70
C GLN A 155 9.66 15.05 -13.73
#